data_AF-A0A535JR02-F1
#
_entry.id   AF-A0A535JR02-F1
#
_cell.length_a   1.000
_cell.length_b   1.000
_cell.length_c   1.000
_cell.angle_alpha   90.00
_cell.angle_beta   90.00
_cell.angle_gamma   90.00
#
_symmetry.space_group_name_H-M   'P 1'
#
loop_
_entity.id
_entity.type
_entity.pdbx_description
1 polymer ?
#
loop_
_entity_poly.entity_id
_entity_poly.type
_entity_poly.pdbx_seq_one_letter_code
_entity_poly.pdbx_strand_id
1 'polypeptide(L)'
;MIRMFASRAGRLLIGVWFVILVTSVTGVNIIPVASKHPGGTSTVKVVLLNSTDGLAHQGQQVTFDVLTTVTDRPYVRLDCYQNQVWVYDQWAGFYPDFTWPWMQTFPLSNSMWTSGEADCTATLYYFGGRGTKDIMSIKFHVYA
;
A
#
# COMPACT_ATOMS: atom_id res chain seq x y z
N MET A 1 -5.36 -9.91 55.13
CA MET A 1 -4.33 -10.48 54.24
C MET A 1 -4.86 -10.40 52.81
N ILE A 2 -4.56 -9.32 52.08
CA ILE A 2 -5.04 -9.11 50.70
C ILE A 2 -3.83 -8.70 49.87
N ARG A 3 -3.49 -9.51 48.86
CA ARG A 3 -2.36 -9.30 47.97
C ARG A 3 -2.74 -8.29 46.89
N MET A 4 -2.07 -7.15 46.87
CA MET A 4 -2.07 -6.20 45.76
C MET A 4 -1.28 -6.77 44.59
N PHE A 5 -1.89 -6.85 43.41
CA PHE A 5 -1.20 -6.68 42.14
C PHE A 5 -2.13 -5.98 41.15
N ALA A 6 -1.83 -4.73 40.84
CA ALA A 6 -2.26 -4.08 39.60
C ALA A 6 -1.22 -3.00 39.27
N SER A 7 -0.40 -3.32 38.27
CA SER A 7 0.61 -2.43 37.71
C SER A 7 -0.04 -1.33 36.87
N ARG A 8 0.72 -0.25 36.72
CA ARG A 8 0.31 1.11 36.35
C ARG A 8 -0.13 1.28 34.89
N ALA A 9 -1.07 2.23 34.74
CA ALA A 9 -1.24 3.17 33.62
C ALA A 9 -1.73 2.59 32.26
N GLY A 10 -2.72 3.16 31.57
CA GLY A 10 -3.48 4.38 31.83
C GLY A 10 -4.41 4.67 30.65
N ARG A 11 -5.70 4.84 30.97
CA ARG A 11 -6.68 5.74 30.36
C ARG A 11 -6.96 5.59 28.85
N LEU A 12 -7.88 4.67 28.52
CA LEU A 12 -8.72 4.74 27.32
C LEU A 12 -9.95 5.60 27.65
N LEU A 13 -10.08 6.75 26.98
CA LEU A 13 -11.16 7.71 27.19
C LEU A 13 -12.44 7.30 26.45
N ILE A 14 -13.54 7.53 27.15
CA ILE A 14 -14.93 7.28 26.80
C ILE A 14 -15.44 8.42 25.88
N GLY A 15 -16.17 8.02 24.84
CA GLY A 15 -17.41 8.64 24.38
C GLY A 15 -17.37 10.09 23.89
N VAL A 16 -17.55 10.28 22.59
CA VAL A 16 -18.11 11.54 22.06
C VAL A 16 -19.06 11.19 20.91
N TRP A 17 -20.37 11.31 21.16
CA TRP A 17 -21.38 11.50 20.12
C TRP A 17 -22.27 12.68 20.54
N PHE A 18 -22.44 13.62 19.61
CA PHE A 18 -23.31 14.79 19.61
C PHE A 18 -22.94 15.96 20.55
N VAL A 19 -22.42 17.05 19.97
CA VAL A 19 -23.10 18.36 19.82
C VAL A 19 -22.42 19.13 18.68
N ILE A 20 -23.16 19.48 17.63
CA ILE A 20 -22.76 20.47 16.61
C ILE A 20 -23.53 21.75 16.90
N LEU A 21 -22.83 22.83 17.27
CA LEU A 21 -23.05 24.21 16.77
C LEU A 21 -22.13 25.22 17.47
N VAL A 22 -21.74 26.24 16.69
CA VAL A 22 -21.29 27.59 17.06
C VAL A 22 -19.78 27.93 16.92
N THR A 23 -19.48 28.41 15.69
CA THR A 23 -18.68 29.59 15.29
C THR A 23 -17.15 29.71 15.48
N SER A 24 -16.60 30.35 14.45
CA SER A 24 -15.42 31.24 14.37
C SER A 24 -14.03 30.65 14.12
N VAL A 25 -13.50 31.10 12.98
CA VAL A 25 -12.15 30.96 12.40
C VAL A 25 -11.05 30.99 13.46
N THR A 26 -10.33 29.87 13.60
CA THR A 26 -8.90 29.86 13.92
C THR A 26 -8.24 28.76 13.11
N GLY A 27 -7.15 29.10 12.43
CA GLY A 27 -6.49 28.26 11.44
C GLY A 27 -6.09 26.91 12.00
N VAL A 28 -6.55 25.84 11.33
CA VAL A 28 -5.96 24.52 11.51
C VAL A 28 -4.58 24.59 10.87
N ASN A 29 -3.55 24.79 11.69
CA ASN A 29 -2.19 24.44 11.30
C ASN A 29 -2.19 22.93 11.08
N ILE A 30 -2.44 22.50 9.84
CA ILE A 30 -2.05 21.19 9.36
C ILE A 30 -0.55 21.09 9.60
N ILE A 31 -0.13 20.49 10.72
CA ILE A 31 1.25 20.08 10.90
C ILE A 31 1.46 19.03 9.81
N PRO A 32 2.29 19.29 8.79
CA PRO A 32 2.64 18.23 7.86
C PRO A 32 3.33 17.16 8.71
N VAL A 33 2.71 15.99 8.84
CA VAL A 33 3.46 14.81 9.25
C VAL A 33 4.44 14.56 8.12
N ALA A 34 5.64 15.12 8.26
CA ALA A 34 6.76 14.80 7.42
C ALA A 34 7.06 13.32 7.66
N SER A 35 6.54 12.47 6.77
CA SER A 35 7.04 11.11 6.61
C SER A 35 8.53 11.28 6.31
N LYS A 36 9.37 10.98 7.31
CA LYS A 36 10.82 10.96 7.15
C LYS A 36 11.14 9.80 6.21
N HIS A 37 11.08 10.09 4.92
CA HIS A 37 11.53 9.17 3.89
C HIS A 37 13.02 8.93 4.12
N PRO A 38 13.48 7.68 4.26
CA PRO A 38 14.91 7.41 4.27
C PRO A 38 15.52 8.03 3.01
N GLY A 39 16.57 8.83 3.16
CA GLY A 39 17.27 9.40 2.02
C GLY A 39 17.77 8.27 1.11
N GLY A 40 17.24 8.20 -0.10
CA GLY A 40 17.55 7.15 -1.06
C GLY A 40 16.84 7.44 -2.38
N THR A 41 17.40 6.92 -3.48
CA THR A 41 16.75 7.00 -4.79
C THR A 41 15.92 5.74 -4.98
N SER A 42 14.67 5.90 -5.39
CA SER A 42 13.77 4.78 -5.64
C SER A 42 12.92 5.04 -6.88
N THR A 43 12.69 3.98 -7.67
CA THR A 43 11.75 3.98 -8.80
C THR A 43 10.99 2.67 -8.84
N VAL A 44 9.72 2.76 -9.20
CA VAL A 44 8.86 1.63 -9.55
C VAL A 44 8.20 1.97 -10.87
N LYS A 45 8.21 1.03 -11.82
CA LYS A 45 7.52 1.17 -13.10
C LYS A 45 6.72 -0.08 -13.39
N VAL A 46 5.50 0.08 -13.89
CA VAL A 46 4.70 -1.04 -14.41
C VAL A 46 5.32 -1.52 -15.71
N VAL A 47 5.49 -2.82 -15.85
CA VAL A 47 5.91 -3.49 -17.09
C VAL A 47 4.78 -4.39 -17.55
N LEU A 48 4.26 -4.14 -18.74
CA LEU A 48 3.17 -4.91 -19.33
C LEU A 48 3.75 -6.17 -20.01
N LEU A 49 3.26 -7.36 -19.64
CA LEU A 49 3.83 -8.62 -20.15
C LEU A 49 3.15 -9.13 -21.43
N ASN A 50 1.85 -8.87 -21.57
CA ASN A 50 1.02 -9.37 -22.67
C ASN A 50 0.00 -8.34 -23.17
N SER A 51 0.31 -7.05 -23.03
CA SER A 51 -0.48 -5.96 -23.61
C SER A 51 -0.22 -5.84 -25.11
N THR A 52 -1.27 -5.58 -25.90
CA THR A 52 -1.20 -5.39 -27.35
C THR A 52 -1.29 -3.93 -27.78
N ASP A 53 -1.69 -3.03 -26.88
CA ASP A 53 -1.95 -1.62 -27.14
C ASP A 53 -1.13 -0.67 -26.24
N GLY A 54 -0.32 -1.23 -25.35
CA GLY A 54 0.49 -0.46 -24.40
C GLY A 54 -0.27 -0.03 -23.15
N LEU A 55 -1.47 -0.56 -22.92
CA LEU A 55 -2.27 -0.35 -21.72
C LEU A 55 -2.42 -1.64 -20.92
N ALA A 56 -2.68 -1.52 -19.61
CA ALA A 56 -2.98 -2.66 -18.76
C ALA A 56 -4.47 -3.02 -18.88
N HIS A 57 -4.78 -4.29 -19.15
CA HIS A 57 -6.17 -4.78 -19.16
C HIS A 57 -6.43 -5.85 -18.11
N GLN A 58 -7.70 -5.98 -17.71
CA GLN A 58 -8.19 -7.08 -16.90
C GLN A 58 -7.91 -8.42 -17.61
N GLY A 59 -7.47 -9.42 -16.85
CA GLY A 59 -7.05 -10.72 -17.38
C GLY A 59 -5.65 -10.75 -18.00
N GLN A 60 -4.97 -9.61 -18.15
CA GLN A 60 -3.57 -9.56 -18.53
C GLN A 60 -2.64 -9.66 -17.31
N GLN A 61 -1.33 -9.64 -17.55
CA GLN A 61 -0.31 -9.75 -16.52
C GLN A 61 0.65 -8.57 -16.61
N VAL A 62 1.06 -8.10 -15.44
CA VAL A 62 2.08 -7.07 -15.29
C VAL A 62 3.20 -7.56 -14.38
N THR A 63 4.35 -6.94 -14.48
CA THR A 63 5.41 -7.01 -13.48
C THR A 63 5.91 -5.60 -13.19
N PHE A 64 6.94 -5.48 -12.36
CA PHE A 64 7.49 -4.19 -11.98
C PHE A 64 9.00 -4.15 -12.21
N ASP A 65 9.46 -3.04 -12.80
CA ASP A 65 10.87 -2.67 -12.76
C ASP A 65 11.11 -1.84 -11.50
N VAL A 66 11.99 -2.33 -10.63
CA VAL A 66 12.23 -1.81 -9.29
C VAL A 66 13.70 -1.46 -9.13
N LEU A 67 13.95 -0.21 -8.77
CA LEU A 67 15.26 0.26 -8.33
C LEU A 67 15.09 0.96 -7.00
N THR A 68 15.92 0.62 -6.01
CA THR A 68 15.97 1.37 -4.76
C THR A 68 17.32 1.26 -4.08
N THR A 69 17.76 2.35 -3.45
CA THR A 69 18.94 2.35 -2.56
C THR A 69 18.56 2.32 -1.08
N VAL A 70 17.26 2.25 -0.75
CA VAL A 70 16.75 2.29 0.64
C VAL A 70 16.88 0.94 1.35
N THR A 71 16.81 -0.17 0.59
CA THR A 71 16.91 -1.54 1.10
C THR A 71 17.48 -2.46 0.03
N ASP A 72 18.07 -3.57 0.46
CA ASP A 72 18.50 -4.69 -0.36
C ASP A 72 17.37 -5.72 -0.61
N ARG A 73 16.26 -5.63 0.14
CA ARG A 73 15.11 -6.54 0.04
C ARG A 73 13.79 -5.79 -0.16
N PRO A 74 13.63 -5.09 -1.30
CA PRO A 74 12.37 -4.43 -1.63
C PRO A 74 11.25 -5.42 -1.96
N TYR A 75 10.03 -5.01 -1.66
CA TYR A 75 8.80 -5.69 -2.03
C TYR A 75 7.88 -4.73 -2.77
N VAL A 76 7.09 -5.24 -3.69
CA VAL A 76 5.97 -4.50 -4.29
C VAL A 76 4.68 -5.19 -3.86
N ARG A 77 3.72 -4.40 -3.37
CA ARG A 77 2.32 -4.79 -3.18
C ARG A 77 1.47 -4.05 -4.20
N LEU A 78 0.54 -4.74 -4.83
CA LEU A 78 -0.38 -4.18 -5.81
C LEU A 78 -1.81 -4.32 -5.29
N ASP A 79 -2.44 -3.19 -4.95
CA ASP A 79 -3.83 -3.13 -4.49
C ASP A 79 -4.70 -2.52 -5.59
N CYS A 80 -5.76 -3.20 -6.04
CA CYS A 80 -6.69 -2.67 -7.05
C CYS A 80 -8.13 -2.55 -6.54
N TYR A 81 -8.81 -1.51 -7.01
CA TYR A 81 -10.15 -1.16 -6.59
C TYR A 81 -11.07 -0.86 -7.78
N GLN A 82 -12.31 -1.35 -7.72
CA GLN A 82 -13.41 -0.96 -8.62
C GLN A 82 -14.43 -0.18 -7.81
N ASN A 83 -14.70 1.08 -8.16
CA ASN A 83 -15.66 1.91 -7.42
C ASN A 83 -15.42 1.88 -5.89
N GLN A 84 -14.14 1.96 -5.47
CA GLN A 84 -13.68 1.89 -4.08
C GLN A 84 -13.86 0.52 -3.37
N VAL A 85 -14.33 -0.51 -4.07
CA VAL A 85 -14.34 -1.91 -3.60
C VAL A 85 -13.01 -2.56 -3.95
N TRP A 86 -12.34 -3.17 -2.97
CA TRP A 86 -11.09 -3.89 -3.21
C TRP A 86 -11.36 -5.20 -3.94
N VAL A 87 -10.70 -5.39 -5.07
CA VAL A 87 -10.93 -6.55 -5.96
C VAL A 87 -9.69 -7.41 -6.17
N TYR A 88 -8.51 -6.86 -5.89
CA TYR A 88 -7.24 -7.55 -6.09
C TYR A 88 -6.16 -7.06 -5.13
N ASP A 89 -5.40 -8.00 -4.60
CA ASP A 89 -4.12 -7.79 -3.92
C ASP A 89 -3.16 -8.90 -4.28
N GLN A 90 -1.90 -8.52 -4.44
CA GLN A 90 -0.79 -9.44 -4.49
C GLN A 90 0.47 -8.70 -4.06
N TRP A 91 1.47 -9.45 -3.58
CA TRP A 91 2.78 -8.92 -3.28
C TRP A 91 3.89 -9.87 -3.71
N ALA A 92 5.07 -9.32 -3.98
CA ALA A 92 6.27 -10.10 -4.28
C ALA A 92 7.53 -9.35 -3.86
N GLY A 93 8.58 -10.10 -3.53
CA GLY A 93 9.92 -9.55 -3.34
C GLY A 93 10.63 -9.33 -4.67
N PHE A 94 11.28 -8.18 -4.85
CA PHE A 94 12.03 -7.80 -6.05
C PHE A 94 13.53 -7.74 -5.74
N TYR A 95 14.10 -8.89 -5.37
CA TYR A 95 15.51 -9.04 -5.02
C TYR A 95 16.02 -10.44 -5.40
N PRO A 96 17.35 -10.64 -5.57
CA PRO A 96 17.90 -11.86 -6.20
C PRO A 96 17.58 -13.20 -5.53
N ASP A 97 17.43 -13.26 -4.21
CA ASP A 97 17.20 -14.49 -3.45
C ASP A 97 15.74 -14.67 -2.97
N PHE A 98 14.78 -14.02 -3.62
CA PHE A 98 13.36 -14.22 -3.31
C PHE A 98 12.91 -15.63 -3.72
N THR A 99 12.40 -16.40 -2.75
CA THR A 99 12.08 -17.83 -2.89
C THR A 99 11.02 -18.15 -3.95
N TRP A 100 10.17 -17.18 -4.32
CA TRP A 100 9.01 -17.41 -5.19
C TRP A 100 8.99 -16.44 -6.38
N PRO A 101 9.96 -16.52 -7.31
CA PRO A 101 10.07 -15.55 -8.41
C PRO A 101 8.84 -15.48 -9.31
N TRP A 102 8.06 -16.56 -9.44
CA TRP A 102 6.81 -16.56 -10.20
C TRP A 102 5.74 -15.62 -9.62
N MET A 103 5.82 -15.24 -8.35
CA MET A 103 4.91 -14.25 -7.75
C MET A 103 5.21 -12.82 -8.22
N GLN A 104 6.37 -12.57 -8.85
CA GLN A 104 6.68 -11.26 -9.45
C GLN A 104 5.85 -10.96 -10.71
N THR A 105 5.10 -11.94 -11.20
CA THR A 105 4.08 -11.77 -12.23
C THR A 105 2.73 -11.56 -11.55
N PHE A 106 2.13 -10.40 -11.79
CA PHE A 106 0.87 -9.94 -11.19
C PHE A 106 -0.25 -10.10 -12.23
N PRO A 107 -1.06 -11.17 -12.16
CA PRO A 107 -2.25 -11.30 -12.99
C PRO A 107 -3.28 -10.25 -12.58
N LEU A 108 -3.74 -9.43 -13.52
CA LEU A 108 -4.78 -8.42 -13.31
C LEU A 108 -6.17 -9.06 -13.33
N SER A 109 -6.35 -10.09 -12.51
CA SER A 109 -7.58 -10.85 -12.37
C SER A 109 -7.51 -11.69 -11.09
N ASN A 110 -8.64 -11.89 -10.43
CA ASN A 110 -8.78 -12.85 -9.33
C ASN A 110 -10.26 -13.25 -9.20
N SER A 111 -10.58 -14.20 -8.34
CA SER A 111 -11.96 -14.60 -8.04
C SER A 111 -12.86 -13.44 -7.56
N MET A 112 -12.27 -12.41 -6.96
CA MET A 112 -12.96 -11.19 -6.52
C MET A 112 -13.01 -10.09 -7.60
N TRP A 113 -12.27 -10.25 -8.69
CA TRP A 113 -12.21 -9.32 -9.83
C TRP A 113 -12.56 -10.07 -11.12
N THR A 114 -13.85 -10.36 -11.29
CA THR A 114 -14.34 -11.20 -12.38
C THR A 114 -14.40 -10.47 -13.72
N SER A 115 -14.62 -9.15 -13.71
CA SER A 115 -14.66 -8.31 -14.92
C SER A 115 -14.55 -6.83 -14.59
N GLY A 116 -14.36 -6.01 -15.63
CA GLY A 116 -14.41 -4.56 -15.56
C GLY A 116 -13.07 -3.90 -15.21
N GLU A 117 -13.02 -2.59 -15.43
CA GLU A 117 -11.85 -1.76 -15.15
C GLU A 117 -11.60 -1.58 -13.65
N ALA A 118 -10.36 -1.29 -13.26
CA ALA A 118 -9.97 -1.01 -11.88
C ALA A 118 -8.84 0.01 -11.80
N ASP A 119 -8.77 0.73 -10.69
CA ASP A 119 -7.61 1.58 -10.38
C ASP A 119 -6.69 0.85 -9.42
N CYS A 120 -5.44 0.66 -9.84
CA CYS A 120 -4.43 -0.07 -9.10
C CYS A 120 -3.38 0.88 -8.50
N THR A 121 -2.95 0.58 -7.28
CA THR A 121 -1.83 1.26 -6.60
C THR A 121 -0.74 0.24 -6.30
N ALA A 122 0.42 0.40 -6.94
CA ALA A 122 1.60 -0.40 -6.65
C ALA A 122 2.46 0.33 -5.63
N THR A 123 2.69 -0.27 -4.47
CA THR A 123 3.48 0.29 -3.38
C THR A 123 4.77 -0.50 -3.22
N LEU A 124 5.90 0.18 -3.39
CA LEU A 124 7.22 -0.32 -3.03
C LEU A 124 7.42 -0.12 -1.52
N TYR A 125 7.77 -1.20 -0.84
CA TYR A 125 7.96 -1.20 0.60
C TYR A 125 9.07 -2.17 1.00
N TYR A 126 9.44 -2.14 2.27
CA TYR A 126 10.33 -3.13 2.89
C TYR A 126 9.86 -3.49 4.29
N PHE A 127 10.33 -4.62 4.82
CA PHE A 127 10.09 -5.00 6.20
C PHE A 127 11.17 -4.38 7.09
N GLY A 128 10.77 -3.50 8.01
CA GLY A 128 11.61 -2.99 9.08
C GLY A 128 11.35 -3.71 10.41
N GLY A 129 12.17 -3.46 11.42
CA GLY A 129 12.04 -4.08 12.75
C GLY A 129 10.75 -3.77 13.52
N ARG A 130 9.85 -2.94 12.97
CA ARG A 130 8.53 -2.59 13.55
C ARG A 130 7.39 -2.70 12.52
N GLY A 131 7.53 -3.59 11.54
CA GLY A 131 6.53 -3.79 10.47
C GLY A 131 6.96 -3.23 9.11
N THR A 132 6.01 -3.12 8.18
CA THR A 132 6.26 -2.63 6.83
C THR A 132 6.56 -1.13 6.80
N LYS A 133 7.38 -0.72 5.84
CA LYS A 133 7.79 0.66 5.58
C LYS A 133 7.63 0.94 4.10
N ASP A 134 6.63 1.76 3.77
CA ASP A 134 6.37 2.18 2.40
C ASP A 134 7.42 3.20 1.96
N ILE A 135 7.95 2.99 0.76
CA ILE A 135 8.93 3.84 0.10
C ILE A 135 8.23 4.75 -0.92
N MET A 136 7.54 4.18 -1.88
CA MET A 136 6.79 4.98 -2.84
C MET A 136 5.64 4.20 -3.40
N SER A 137 4.68 4.92 -3.95
CA SER A 137 3.57 4.30 -4.66
C SER A 137 3.38 4.96 -6.01
N ILE A 138 3.02 4.14 -6.99
CA ILE A 138 2.53 4.57 -8.30
C ILE A 138 1.09 4.12 -8.46
N LYS A 139 0.32 4.84 -9.27
CA LYS A 139 -1.04 4.50 -9.63
C LYS A 139 -1.12 4.27 -11.13
N PHE A 140 -1.92 3.30 -11.54
CA PHE A 140 -2.25 3.07 -12.94
C PHE A 140 -3.66 2.53 -13.06
N HIS A 141 -4.28 2.82 -14.19
CA HIS A 141 -5.60 2.32 -14.53
C HIS A 141 -5.48 1.00 -15.28
N VAL A 142 -6.37 0.06 -14.96
CA VAL A 142 -6.54 -1.19 -15.67
C VAL A 142 -7.87 -1.15 -16.39
N TYR A 143 -7.82 -1.23 -17.71
CA TYR A 143 -9.00 -1.23 -18.58
C TYR A 143 -9.69 -2.59 -18.55
N ALA A 144 -10.97 -2.62 -18.93
CA ALA A 144 -11.72 -3.85 -19.11
C ALA A 144 -11.21 -4.70 -20.29
#